data_AF-A0A353ZW69-F1
#
_entry.id   AF-A0A353ZW69-F1
#
_cell.length_a   1.000
_cell.length_b   1.000
_cell.length_c   1.000
_cell.angle_alpha   90.00
_cell.angle_beta   90.00
_cell.angle_gamma   90.00
#
_symmetry.space_group_name_H-M   'P 1'
#
loop_
_entity.id
_entity.type
_entity.pdbx_description
1 polymer ?
#
loop_
_entity_poly.entity_id
_entity_poly.type
_entity_poly.pdbx_seq_one_letter_code
_entity_poly.pdbx_strand_id
1 'polypeptide(L)' 'MRLRRSNANGRGYRRVPAGTGFSYRDLDGSTLPAGPVRDRLESIGIPPA' A
#
# COMPACT_ATOMS: atom_id res chain seq x y z
N MET A 1 -13.34 7.24 -26.19
CA MET A 1 -12.18 6.85 -25.37
C MET A 1 -12.66 6.39 -24.00
N ARG A 2 -12.55 5.11 -23.66
CA ARG A 2 -13.11 4.54 -22.41
C ARG A 2 -11.99 4.37 -21.40
N LEU A 3 -12.03 5.11 -20.30
CA LEU A 3 -11.02 5.01 -19.24
C LEU A 3 -11.02 3.57 -18.67
N ARG A 4 -9.85 2.94 -18.61
CA ARG A 4 -9.69 1.64 -17.96
C ARG A 4 -9.89 1.83 -16.44
N ARG A 5 -10.88 1.17 -15.86
CA ARG A 5 -11.16 1.25 -14.42
C ARG A 5 -10.00 0.58 -13.67
N SER A 6 -9.25 1.35 -12.89
CA SER A 6 -8.25 0.82 -11.97
C SER A 6 -8.95 0.03 -10.87
N ASN A 7 -8.60 -1.25 -10.71
CA ASN A 7 -9.11 -2.07 -9.62
C ASN A 7 -8.28 -1.79 -8.36
N ALA A 8 -8.73 -0.87 -7.52
CA ALA A 8 -8.12 -0.58 -6.22
C ALA A 8 -8.27 -1.72 -5.19
N ASN A 9 -9.12 -2.72 -5.48
CA ASN A 9 -9.32 -3.92 -4.66
C ASN A 9 -8.55 -5.15 -5.19
N GLY A 10 -7.71 -4.97 -6.21
CA GLY A 10 -6.86 -6.03 -6.75
C GLY A 10 -5.71 -6.40 -5.82
N ARG A 11 -4.92 -7.42 -6.19
CA ARG A 11 -3.71 -7.82 -5.47
C ARG A 11 -2.75 -6.63 -5.36
N GLY A 12 -2.47 -6.18 -4.14
CA GLY A 12 -1.47 -5.15 -3.83
C GLY A 12 -1.26 -5.00 -2.34
N TYR A 13 -0.28 -4.16 -1.97
CA TYR A 13 -0.02 -3.83 -0.58
C TYR A 13 -1.19 -3.08 0.05
N ARG A 14 -1.64 -3.54 1.21
CA ARG A 14 -2.69 -2.87 1.99
C ARG A 14 -2.06 -2.00 3.07
N ARG A 15 -2.44 -0.73 3.13
CA ARG A 15 -2.05 0.12 4.25
C ARG A 15 -2.87 -0.20 5.51
N VAL A 16 -2.22 -0.33 6.66
CA VAL A 16 -2.83 -0.64 7.96
C VAL A 16 -2.32 0.31 9.04
N PRO A 17 -3.12 0.66 10.06
CA PRO A 17 -2.66 1.48 11.17
C PRO A 17 -1.58 0.75 11.99
N ALA A 18 -0.56 1.48 12.43
CA ALA A 18 0.54 0.96 13.25
C ALA A 18 1.07 2.05 14.20
N GLY A 19 0.73 1.96 15.48
CA GLY A 19 1.11 2.98 16.48
C GLY A 19 0.57 4.36 16.13
N THR A 20 1.46 5.36 16.03
CA THR A 20 1.14 6.74 15.63
C THR A 20 1.13 6.94 14.10
N GLY A 21 1.39 5.89 13.31
CA GLY A 21 1.48 5.97 11.87
C GLY A 21 0.77 4.81 11.17
N PHE A 22 1.34 4.38 10.05
CA PHE A 22 0.83 3.28 9.25
C PHE A 22 1.95 2.34 8.80
N SER A 23 1.57 1.12 8.48
CA SER A 23 2.43 0.11 7.86
C SER A 23 1.74 -0.47 6.62
N TYR A 24 2.44 -1.29 5.86
CA TYR A 24 1.89 -1.99 4.71
C TYR A 24 1.84 -3.48 5.00
N ARG A 25 0.78 -4.15 4.54
CA ARG A 25 0.65 -5.61 4.51
C ARG A 25 0.76 -6.11 3.09
N ASP A 26 1.53 -7.17 2.92
CA ASP A 26 1.61 -7.90 1.66
C ASP A 26 0.38 -8.81 1.48
N LEU A 27 0.30 -9.45 0.32
CA LEU A 27 -0.77 -10.34 -0.12
C LEU A 27 -0.94 -11.56 0.80
N ASP A 28 0.14 -12.02 1.41
CA ASP A 28 0.15 -13.10 2.39
C ASP A 28 -0.26 -12.63 3.81
N GLY A 29 -0.53 -11.33 3.97
CA GLY A 29 -0.89 -10.72 5.25
C GLY A 29 0.30 -10.35 6.13
N SER A 30 1.54 -10.64 5.69
CA SER A 30 2.76 -10.26 6.38
C SER A 30 2.94 -8.74 6.38
N THR A 31 3.54 -8.22 7.44
CA THR A 31 3.89 -6.81 7.52
C THR A 31 5.12 -6.55 6.66
N LEU A 32 5.01 -5.61 5.71
CA LEU A 32 6.12 -5.19 4.88
C LEU A 32 7.19 -4.52 5.76
N PRO A 33 8.44 -5.03 5.77
CA PRO A 33 9.51 -4.46 6.57
C PRO A 33 9.96 -3.10 6.02
N ALA A 34 10.73 -2.36 6.82
CA ALA A 34 11.43 -1.19 6.35
C ALA A 34 12.41 -1.56 5.22
N GLY A 35 12.44 -0.78 4.15
CA GLY A 35 13.30 -1.03 3.01
C GLY A 35 12.78 -0.43 1.71
N PRO A 36 13.47 -0.70 0.58
CA PRO A 36 13.30 0.04 -0.67
C PRO A 36 11.88 0.01 -1.25
N VAL A 37 11.14 -1.07 -0.99
CA VAL A 37 9.74 -1.22 -1.43
C VAL A 37 8.82 -0.31 -0.62
N ARG A 38 9.00 -0.28 0.70
CA ARG A 38 8.22 0.59 1.59
C ARG A 38 8.50 2.06 1.31
N ASP A 39 9.77 2.42 1.15
CA ASP A 39 10.17 3.81 0.85
C ASP A 39 9.55 4.29 -0.47
N ARG A 40 9.46 3.41 -1.47
CA ARG A 40 8.76 3.69 -2.72
C ARG A 40 7.26 3.86 -2.51
N LEU A 41 6.62 3.03 -1.69
CA LEU A 41 5.18 3.15 -1.41
C LEU A 41 4.85 4.44 -0.64
N GLU A 42 5.75 4.89 0.23
CA GLU A 42 5.65 6.15 0.93
C GLU A 42 5.85 7.33 -0.03
N SER A 43 6.80 7.24 -0.98
CA SER A 43 7.07 8.32 -1.95
C SER A 43 6.01 8.48 -3.03
N ILE A 44 5.33 7.40 -3.43
CA ILE A 44 4.19 7.47 -4.37
C ILE A 44 2.96 8.12 -3.70
N GLY A 45 2.99 8.28 -2.37
CA GLY A 45 1.92 8.95 -1.62
C GLY A 45 0.60 8.21 -1.77
N ILE A 46 0.55 6.93 -1.37
CA ILE A 46 -0.73 6.22 -1.20
C ILE A 46 -1.48 6.94 -0.06
N PRO A 47 -2.46 7.82 -0.38
CA PRO A 47 -3.03 8.69 0.62
C PRO A 47 -3.88 7.90 1.61
N PRO A 48 -4.12 8.43 2.82
CA PRO A 48 -5.07 7.83 3.76
C PRO A 48 -6.40 7.56 3.09
N ALA A 49 -6.90 6.33 3.30
CA ALA A 49 -8.33 6.08 3.30
C ALA A 49 -8.94 6.74 4.56
#